data_AF-T2J1Q7-F1
#
_entry.id   AF-T2J1Q7-F1
#
_cell.length_a   1.000
_cell.length_b   1.000
_cell.length_c   1.000
_cell.angle_alpha   90.00
_cell.angle_beta   90.00
_cell.angle_gamma   90.00
#
_symmetry.space_group_name_H-M   'P 1'
#
loop_
_entity.id
_entity.type
_entity.pdbx_description
1 polymer ?
#
loop_
_entity_poly.entity_id
_entity_poly.type
_entity_poly.pdbx_seq_one_letter_code
_entity_poly.pdbx_strand_id
1 'polypeptide(L)'
;MIRLLQKQVKQMGLTSSSAFQFEQLLLNFNIPASLNSFKAQIFLYLQQEMPDYDQTLLASSDVLESIFGRYKNLSKRCPLKEIRSLILTIPLIPITLTHNFVKNALNTVSCSYLDLWTKHIFGQSMLSKRKILFQY
;
A
#
# COMPACT_ATOMS: atom_id res chain seq x y z
N MET A 1 -17.72 -15.69 -8.40
CA MET A 1 -17.87 -15.12 -7.04
C MET A 1 -16.54 -15.02 -6.31
N ILE A 2 -15.87 -16.13 -5.94
CA ILE A 2 -14.62 -16.08 -5.15
C ILE A 2 -13.52 -15.21 -5.78
N ARG A 3 -13.19 -15.42 -7.06
CA ARG A 3 -12.16 -14.61 -7.75
C ARG A 3 -12.50 -13.11 -7.80
N LEU A 4 -13.80 -12.80 -7.87
CA LEU A 4 -14.27 -11.43 -7.91
C LEU A 4 -14.10 -10.77 -6.54
N LEU A 5 -14.48 -11.47 -5.48
CA LEU A 5 -14.23 -11.02 -4.11
C LEU A 5 -12.73 -10.85 -3.84
N GLN A 6 -11.93 -11.87 -4.17
CA GLN A 6 -10.48 -11.85 -4.01
C GLN A 6 -9.87 -10.63 -4.72
N LYS A 7 -10.31 -10.33 -5.94
CA LYS A 7 -9.85 -9.15 -6.68
C LYS A 7 -10.22 -7.86 -5.95
N GLN A 8 -11.47 -7.72 -5.50
CA GLN A 8 -11.94 -6.55 -4.78
C GLN A 8 -11.11 -6.31 -3.50
N VAL A 9 -11.02 -7.31 -2.62
CA VAL A 9 -10.33 -7.16 -1.34
C VAL A 9 -8.83 -6.93 -1.53
N LYS A 10 -8.20 -7.52 -2.56
CA LYS A 10 -6.78 -7.23 -2.88
C LYS A 10 -6.55 -5.80 -3.38
N GLN A 11 -7.53 -5.21 -4.07
CA GLN A 11 -7.39 -3.86 -4.64
C GLN A 11 -7.76 -2.76 -3.65
N MET A 12 -8.80 -2.99 -2.85
CA MET A 12 -9.39 -1.98 -1.97
C MET A 12 -9.09 -2.23 -0.48
N GLY A 13 -8.52 -3.40 -0.16
CA GLY A 13 -8.44 -3.91 1.19
C GLY A 13 -9.78 -4.42 1.71
N LEU A 14 -9.76 -4.96 2.92
CA LEU A 14 -10.95 -5.33 3.67
C LEU A 14 -11.36 -4.15 4.55
N THR A 15 -12.59 -3.67 4.34
CA THR A 15 -13.16 -2.49 5.00
C THR A 15 -14.57 -2.83 5.47
N SER A 16 -15.14 -1.99 6.34
CA SER A 16 -16.55 -2.07 6.75
C SER A 16 -17.55 -1.97 5.58
N SER A 17 -17.13 -1.45 4.43
CA SER A 17 -17.94 -1.34 3.21
C SER A 17 -17.75 -2.50 2.22
N SER A 18 -16.83 -3.43 2.49
CA SER A 18 -16.45 -4.47 1.51
C SER A 18 -17.60 -5.42 1.17
N ALA A 19 -18.44 -5.79 2.13
CA ALA A 19 -19.62 -6.62 1.87
C ALA A 19 -20.62 -5.91 0.94
N PHE A 20 -20.93 -4.64 1.20
CA PHE A 20 -21.82 -3.84 0.36
C PHE A 20 -21.27 -3.70 -1.06
N GLN A 21 -19.99 -3.36 -1.20
CA GLN A 21 -19.34 -3.26 -2.51
C GLN A 21 -19.35 -4.60 -3.27
N PHE A 22 -19.14 -5.72 -2.56
CA PHE A 22 -19.19 -7.04 -3.19
C PHE A 22 -20.59 -7.36 -3.70
N GLU A 23 -21.63 -7.02 -2.93
CA GLU A 23 -23.01 -7.16 -3.37
C GLU A 23 -23.30 -6.35 -4.63
N GLN A 24 -22.90 -5.08 -4.67
CA GLN A 24 -23.05 -4.21 -5.85
C GLN A 24 -22.35 -4.80 -7.08
N LEU A 25 -21.17 -5.38 -6.92
CA LEU A 25 -20.47 -6.03 -8.03
C LEU A 25 -21.19 -7.30 -8.52
N LEU A 26 -21.82 -8.05 -7.61
CA LEU A 26 -22.56 -9.26 -7.95
C LEU A 26 -23.86 -8.97 -8.71
N LEU A 27 -24.48 -7.80 -8.54
CA LEU A 27 -25.69 -7.41 -9.29
C LEU A 27 -25.47 -7.41 -10.81
N ASN A 28 -24.22 -7.20 -11.25
CA ASN A 28 -23.85 -7.23 -12.67
C ASN A 28 -23.79 -8.66 -13.26
N PHE A 29 -24.00 -9.69 -12.45
CA PHE A 29 -23.92 -11.09 -12.86
C PHE A 29 -25.24 -11.81 -12.57
N ASN A 30 -25.69 -12.62 -13.52
CA ASN A 30 -26.85 -13.47 -13.30
C ASN A 30 -26.42 -14.74 -12.55
N ILE A 31 -26.67 -14.79 -11.24
CA ILE A 31 -26.24 -15.88 -10.36
C ILE A 31 -27.35 -16.93 -10.27
N PRO A 32 -27.09 -18.20 -10.63
CA PRO A 32 -28.06 -19.28 -10.48
C PRO A 32 -28.51 -19.46 -9.03
N ALA A 33 -29.81 -19.73 -8.82
CA ALA A 33 -30.37 -19.95 -7.49
C ALA A 33 -29.70 -21.10 -6.71
N SER A 34 -29.14 -22.09 -7.42
CA SER A 34 -28.38 -23.20 -6.83
C SER A 34 -27.13 -22.75 -6.06
N LEU A 35 -26.61 -21.55 -6.33
CA LEU A 35 -25.43 -21.01 -5.68
C LEU A 35 -25.75 -20.04 -4.52
N ASN A 36 -27.03 -19.87 -4.16
CA ASN A 36 -27.44 -18.93 -3.11
C ASN A 36 -26.89 -19.33 -1.73
N SER A 37 -26.86 -20.62 -1.40
CA SER A 37 -26.28 -21.10 -0.14
C SER A 37 -24.78 -20.77 -0.05
N PHE A 38 -24.06 -20.96 -1.15
CA PHE A 38 -22.65 -20.62 -1.26
C PHE A 38 -22.41 -19.10 -1.19
N LYS A 39 -23.27 -18.30 -1.83
CA LYS A 39 -23.25 -16.83 -1.70
C LYS A 39 -23.40 -16.44 -0.23
N ALA A 40 -24.39 -16.98 0.49
CA ALA A 40 -24.61 -16.68 1.90
C ALA A 40 -23.40 -17.01 2.79
N GLN A 41 -22.74 -18.15 2.56
CA GLN A 41 -21.51 -18.52 3.27
C GLN A 41 -20.38 -17.50 3.06
N ILE A 42 -20.22 -16.99 1.83
CA ILE A 42 -19.21 -15.96 1.54
C ILE A 42 -19.51 -14.66 2.31
N PHE A 43 -20.77 -14.23 2.36
CA PHE A 43 -21.15 -13.02 3.10
C PHE A 43 -20.98 -13.18 4.61
N LEU A 44 -21.33 -14.34 5.16
CA LEU A 44 -21.08 -14.65 6.57
C LEU A 44 -19.59 -14.59 6.91
N TYR A 45 -18.75 -15.21 6.08
CA TYR A 45 -17.30 -15.15 6.27
C TYR A 45 -16.77 -13.72 6.20
N LEU A 46 -17.23 -12.92 5.22
CA LEU A 46 -16.81 -11.52 5.11
C LEU A 46 -17.20 -10.72 6.35
N GLN A 47 -18.43 -10.87 6.86
CA GLN A 47 -18.87 -10.18 8.06
C GLN A 47 -18.04 -10.52 9.30
N GLN A 48 -17.54 -11.77 9.40
CA GLN A 48 -16.69 -12.20 10.51
C GLN A 48 -15.29 -11.60 10.46
N GLU A 49 -14.73 -11.43 9.26
CA GLU A 49 -13.35 -10.94 9.07
C GLU A 49 -13.28 -9.40 8.94
N MET A 50 -14.42 -8.73 8.74
CA MET A 50 -14.47 -7.29 8.56
C MET A 50 -14.09 -6.55 9.85
N PRO A 51 -13.29 -5.46 9.77
CA PRO A 51 -12.96 -4.66 10.94
C PRO A 51 -14.19 -3.90 11.44
N ASP A 52 -14.34 -3.81 12.77
CA ASP A 52 -15.43 -3.08 13.43
C ASP A 52 -15.30 -1.54 13.29
N TYR A 53 -14.15 -1.06 12.86
CA TYR A 53 -13.82 0.37 12.77
C TYR A 53 -13.32 0.74 11.36
N ASP A 54 -13.23 2.05 11.09
CA ASP A 54 -12.85 2.63 9.79
C ASP A 54 -11.35 2.47 9.51
N GLN A 55 -10.90 1.22 9.37
CA GLN A 55 -9.57 0.86 8.92
C GLN A 55 -9.65 -0.10 7.74
N THR A 56 -8.68 0.06 6.85
CA THR A 56 -8.50 -0.83 5.71
C THR A 56 -7.47 -1.90 6.08
N LEU A 57 -7.92 -3.14 6.19
CA LEU A 57 -7.05 -4.29 6.43
C LEU A 57 -6.50 -4.85 5.12
N LEU A 58 -5.26 -5.35 5.18
CA LEU A 58 -4.62 -5.99 4.05
C LEU A 58 -5.18 -7.40 3.86
N ALA A 59 -5.69 -7.68 2.66
CA ALA A 59 -6.38 -8.94 2.36
C ALA A 59 -5.49 -10.19 2.47
N SER A 60 -4.23 -10.04 2.07
CA SER A 60 -3.32 -11.17 1.87
C SER A 60 -1.87 -10.71 1.72
N SER A 61 -0.93 -11.53 2.20
CA SER A 61 0.51 -11.24 2.19
C SER A 61 1.11 -11.06 0.79
N ASP A 62 0.49 -11.62 -0.25
CA ASP A 62 0.93 -11.44 -1.63
C ASP A 62 0.87 -9.97 -2.10
N VAL A 63 0.01 -9.15 -1.49
CA VAL A 63 0.01 -7.69 -1.69
C VAL A 63 1.32 -7.09 -1.22
N LEU A 64 1.83 -7.50 -0.04
CA LEU A 64 3.13 -7.07 0.47
C LEU A 64 4.26 -7.59 -0.41
N GLU A 65 4.22 -8.86 -0.82
CA GLU A 65 5.22 -9.42 -1.74
C GLU A 65 5.27 -8.65 -3.06
N SER A 66 4.11 -8.26 -3.60
CA SER A 66 4.02 -7.43 -4.81
C SER A 66 4.65 -6.06 -4.61
N ILE A 67 4.36 -5.38 -3.49
CA ILE A 67 4.95 -4.08 -3.12
C ILE A 67 6.47 -4.21 -3.00
N PHE A 68 6.97 -5.21 -2.28
CA PHE A 68 8.42 -5.44 -2.14
C PHE A 68 9.08 -5.85 -3.45
N GLY A 69 8.39 -6.60 -4.32
CA GLY A 69 8.86 -6.93 -5.66
C GLY A 69 9.05 -5.68 -6.52
N ARG A 70 8.07 -4.77 -6.51
CA ARG A 70 8.15 -3.47 -7.20
C ARG A 70 9.27 -2.60 -6.63
N TYR A 71 9.40 -2.55 -5.30
CA TYR A 71 10.49 -1.85 -4.64
C TYR A 71 11.87 -2.37 -5.08
N LYS A 72 12.07 -3.69 -5.10
CA LYS A 72 13.32 -4.31 -5.58
C LYS A 72 13.61 -3.95 -7.04
N ASN A 73 12.59 -3.82 -7.89
CA ASN A 73 12.77 -3.42 -9.28
C ASN A 73 13.14 -1.94 -9.43
N LEU A 74 12.56 -1.05 -8.60
CA LEU A 74 12.93 0.36 -8.56
C LEU A 74 14.36 0.55 -8.05
N SER A 75 14.72 -0.16 -6.97
CA SER A 75 16.04 -0.03 -6.34
C SER A 75 17.20 -0.48 -7.21
N LYS A 76 16.99 -1.50 -8.07
CA LYS A 76 17.99 -1.94 -9.06
C LYS A 76 18.45 -0.83 -10.00
N ARG A 77 17.63 0.19 -10.26
CA ARG A 77 17.93 1.31 -11.17
C ARG A 77 18.66 2.47 -10.47
N CYS A 78 18.73 2.46 -9.13
CA CYS A 78 19.38 3.51 -8.36
C CYS A 78 20.87 3.19 -8.14
N PRO A 79 21.80 4.07 -8.55
CA PRO A 79 23.24 3.86 -8.35
C PRO A 79 23.65 3.96 -6.87
N LEU A 80 22.84 4.66 -6.07
CA LEU A 80 23.04 4.80 -4.63
C LEU A 80 22.41 3.63 -3.89
N LYS A 81 23.24 2.68 -3.44
CA LYS A 81 22.86 1.50 -2.63
C LYS A 81 22.42 1.85 -1.19
N GLU A 82 22.08 3.10 -0.92
CA GLU A 82 21.55 3.47 0.40
C GLU A 82 20.06 3.12 0.44
N ILE A 83 19.76 1.91 0.94
CA ILE A 83 18.40 1.42 1.25
C ILE A 83 17.58 2.44 2.05
N ARG A 84 18.28 3.28 2.82
CA ARG A 84 17.76 4.16 3.86
C ARG A 84 16.76 5.21 3.34
N SER A 85 17.08 5.95 2.29
CA SER A 85 16.14 6.94 1.73
C SER A 85 15.16 6.29 0.74
N LEU A 86 15.60 5.26 0.03
CA LEU A 86 14.76 4.60 -0.97
C LEU A 86 13.58 3.84 -0.32
N ILE A 87 13.71 3.37 0.93
CA ILE A 87 12.60 2.74 1.65
C ILE A 87 11.37 3.66 1.78
N LEU A 88 11.58 4.98 1.76
CA LEU A 88 10.51 5.98 1.78
C LEU A 88 9.67 5.99 0.50
N THR A 89 10.13 5.32 -0.55
CA THR A 89 9.35 5.11 -1.77
C THR A 89 8.34 3.99 -1.63
N ILE A 90 8.47 3.09 -0.65
CA ILE A 90 7.56 1.95 -0.47
C ILE A 90 6.09 2.41 -0.31
N PRO A 91 5.76 3.39 0.55
CA PRO A 91 4.40 3.89 0.68
C PRO A 91 3.86 4.55 -0.61
N LEU A 92 4.74 5.00 -1.51
CA LEU A 92 4.35 5.63 -2.78
C LEU A 92 4.04 4.60 -3.89
N ILE A 93 4.55 3.36 -3.78
CA ILE A 93 4.36 2.30 -4.78
C ILE A 93 2.87 1.98 -5.08
N PRO A 94 1.97 1.87 -4.08
CA PRO A 94 0.56 1.61 -4.36
C PRO A 94 -0.23 2.88 -4.75
N ILE A 95 0.33 4.07 -4.59
CA ILE A 95 -0.37 5.33 -4.81
C ILE A 95 -0.34 5.71 -6.30
N THR A 96 -1.48 6.21 -6.79
CA THR A 96 -1.51 6.85 -8.10
C THR A 96 -0.95 8.26 -7.99
N LEU A 97 0.26 8.48 -8.52
CA LEU A 97 0.90 9.80 -8.53
C LEU A 97 0.16 10.71 -9.51
N THR A 98 -0.60 11.67 -8.99
CA THR A 98 -1.28 12.71 -9.77
C THR A 98 -0.52 14.02 -9.71
N HIS A 99 -0.73 14.90 -10.69
CA HIS A 99 -0.14 16.24 -10.70
C HIS A 99 -0.43 17.00 -9.39
N ASN A 100 -1.67 16.97 -8.92
CA ASN A 100 -2.06 17.67 -7.69
C ASN A 100 -1.39 17.08 -6.45
N PHE A 101 -1.23 15.75 -6.39
CA PHE A 101 -0.52 15.10 -5.29
C PHE A 101 0.94 15.60 -5.21
N VAL A 102 1.64 15.62 -6.34
CA VAL A 102 3.04 16.08 -6.41
C VAL A 102 3.14 17.58 -6.07
N LYS A 103 2.26 18.41 -6.65
CA LYS A 103 2.23 19.85 -6.37
C LYS A 103 2.01 20.13 -4.87
N ASN A 104 1.06 19.43 -4.26
CA ASN A 104 0.79 19.58 -2.83
C ASN A 104 1.98 19.14 -1.98
N ALA A 105 2.60 18.00 -2.29
CA ALA A 105 3.79 17.54 -1.57
C ALA A 105 4.94 18.56 -1.59
N LEU A 106 5.20 19.16 -2.76
CA LEU A 106 6.25 20.18 -2.93
C LEU A 106 5.96 21.49 -2.20
N ASN A 107 4.67 21.85 -2.04
CA ASN A 107 4.28 23.09 -1.37
C ASN A 107 4.12 22.94 0.15
N THR A 108 3.89 21.72 0.65
CA THR A 108 3.64 21.45 2.08
C THR A 108 4.91 21.10 2.84
N VAL A 109 5.90 20.49 2.19
CA VAL A 109 7.10 19.98 2.86
C VAL A 109 8.35 20.65 2.32
N SER A 110 9.08 21.35 3.19
CA SER A 110 10.37 21.94 2.83
C SER A 110 11.49 20.90 2.86
N CYS A 111 12.54 21.13 2.06
CA CYS A 111 13.73 20.28 2.06
C CYS A 111 14.42 20.23 3.44
N SER A 112 14.45 21.36 4.16
CA SER A 112 15.04 21.42 5.50
C SER A 112 14.31 20.54 6.51
N TYR A 113 12.97 20.50 6.44
CA TYR A 113 12.16 19.63 7.28
C TYR A 113 12.41 18.15 6.95
N LEU A 114 12.48 17.81 5.66
CA LEU A 114 12.81 16.46 5.20
C LEU A 114 14.18 16.00 5.68
N ASP A 115 15.20 16.87 5.61
CA ASP A 115 16.56 16.56 6.07
C ASP A 115 16.61 16.31 7.58
N LEU A 116 15.92 17.13 8.38
CA LEU A 116 15.82 16.95 9.83
C LEU A 116 15.11 15.65 10.18
N TRP A 117 13.97 15.38 9.56
CA TRP A 117 13.20 14.15 9.76
C TRP A 117 14.02 12.92 9.38
N THR A 118 14.72 12.95 8.24
CA THR A 118 15.57 11.84 7.77
C THR A 118 16.73 11.57 8.73
N LYS A 119 17.38 12.63 9.25
CA LYS A 119 18.43 12.50 10.27
C LYS A 119 17.89 11.96 11.59
N HIS A 120 16.69 12.37 12.01
CA HIS A 120 16.07 11.89 13.23
C HIS A 120 15.71 10.40 13.15
N ILE A 121 15.04 9.99 12.07
CA ILE A 121 14.54 8.61 11.91
C ILE A 121 15.66 7.63 11.58
N PHE A 122 16.57 8.01 10.68
CA PHE A 122 17.58 7.09 10.20
C PHE A 122 19.00 7.37 10.71
N GLY A 123 19.26 8.53 11.29
CA GLY A 123 20.61 8.94 11.69
C GLY A 123 21.51 9.32 10.50
N GLN A 124 22.78 9.60 10.79
CA GLN A 124 23.76 9.98 9.77
C GLN A 124 24.06 8.85 8.79
N SER A 125 24.14 9.16 7.50
CA SER A 125 24.56 8.20 6.46
C SER A 125 26.05 7.85 6.58
N MET A 126 26.45 6.69 6.06
CA MET A 126 27.86 6.27 6.04
C MET A 126 28.73 7.24 5.24
N LEU A 127 28.19 7.79 4.14
CA LEU A 127 28.86 8.83 3.37
C LEU A 127 29.03 10.12 4.17
N SER A 128 28.03 10.52 4.97
CA SER A 128 28.15 11.69 5.85
C SER A 128 29.21 11.48 6.93
N LYS A 129 29.24 10.30 7.55
CA LYS A 129 30.28 9.93 8.53
C LYS A 129 31.67 9.96 7.90
N ARG A 130 31.82 9.43 6.68
CA ARG A 130 33.08 9.46 5.92
C ARG A 130 33.50 10.88 5.58
N LYS A 131 32.58 11.74 5.13
CA LYS A 131 32.90 13.15 4.86
C LYS A 131 33.40 13.86 6.12
N ILE A 132 32.76 13.66 7.27
CA ILE A 132 33.22 14.25 8.53
C ILE A 132 34.60 13.72 8.93
N LEU A 133 34.85 12.42 8.76
CA LEU A 133 36.13 11.78 9.09
C LEU A 133 37.28 12.18 8.16
N PHE A 134 37.00 12.47 6.89
CA PHE A 134 38.00 12.78 5.85
C PHE A 134 37.96 14.25 5.38
N GLN A 135 37.23 15.12 6.09
CA GLN A 135 37.29 16.57 5.92
C GLN A 135 38.60 17.07 6.55
N TYR A 136 39.62 17.24 5.70
CA TYR A 136 40.63 18.30 5.85
C TYR A 136 40.08 19.60 5.27
#